data_AF-Q4W1Q3-F1
#
_entry.id   AF-Q4W1Q3-F1
#
_cell.length_a   1.000
_cell.length_b   1.000
_cell.length_c   1.000
_cell.angle_alpha   90.00
_cell.angle_beta   90.00
_cell.angle_gamma   90.00
#
_symmetry.space_group_name_H-M   'P 1'
#
loop_
_entity.id
_entity.type
_entity.pdbx_description
1 polymer ?
#
loop_
_entity_poly.entity_id
_entity_poly.type
_entity_poly.pdbx_seq_one_letter_code
_entity_poly.pdbx_strand_id
1 'polypeptide(L)'
;IFEEEPILCDSWEDEQLVCDFPIRQLHCRLRDEQQKCLVLSDPHELKALHLNGENINQQVVFSMSFVHGDTSSNKIPVALGLKGKNLYLSCVMKDG
;
A
#
# COMPACT_ATOMS: atom_id res chain seq x y z
N ILE A 1 2.48 11.31 -21.93
CA ILE A 1 1.39 11.32 -20.94
C ILE A 1 0.90 9.89 -20.88
N PHE A 2 0.95 9.24 -19.72
CA PHE A 2 0.46 7.87 -19.57
C PHE A 2 -1.03 7.98 -19.25
N GLU A 3 -1.89 7.43 -20.12
CA GLU A 3 -3.32 7.34 -19.89
C GLU A 3 -3.62 5.97 -19.29
N GLU A 4 -4.34 5.96 -18.17
CA GLU A 4 -4.75 4.74 -17.47
C GLU A 4 -5.91 4.11 -18.24
N GLU A 5 -5.65 2.95 -18.85
CA GLU A 5 -6.68 2.17 -19.55
C GLU A 5 -7.70 1.60 -18.54
N PRO A 6 -9.01 1.78 -18.76
CA PRO A 6 -10.03 1.24 -17.86
C PRO A 6 -10.06 -0.28 -17.93
N ILE A 7 -10.13 -0.92 -16.77
CA ILE A 7 -10.30 -2.37 -16.67
C ILE A 7 -11.76 -2.69 -17.03
N LEU A 8 -12.00 -3.16 -18.26
CA LEU A 8 -13.32 -3.61 -18.72
C LEU A 8 -13.62 -5.00 -18.16
N CYS A 9 -14.62 -5.07 -17.27
CA CYS A 9 -15.03 -6.27 -16.55
C CYS A 9 -16.19 -6.96 -17.29
N ASP A 10 -15.96 -7.43 -18.52
CA ASP A 10 -17.04 -7.89 -19.42
C ASP A 10 -17.23 -9.42 -19.44
N SER A 11 -16.85 -10.17 -18.39
CA SER A 11 -17.05 -11.64 -18.38
C SER A 11 -17.36 -12.26 -17.02
N TRP A 12 -18.12 -11.56 -16.18
CA TRP A 12 -18.63 -12.09 -14.91
C TRP A 12 -20.15 -11.92 -14.86
N GLU A 13 -20.85 -12.54 -15.83
CA GLU A 13 -22.27 -12.81 -15.62
C GLU A 13 -22.38 -13.84 -14.49
N ASP A 14 -22.98 -13.41 -13.38
CA ASP A 14 -23.49 -14.19 -12.25
C ASP A 14 -22.68 -14.39 -10.96
N GLU A 15 -21.57 -13.69 -10.71
CA GLU A 15 -21.12 -13.45 -9.33
C GLU A 15 -20.55 -12.04 -9.19
N GLN A 16 -21.43 -11.10 -8.90
CA GLN A 16 -21.08 -9.79 -8.38
C GLN A 16 -20.36 -10.03 -7.04
N LEU A 17 -19.03 -10.15 -7.05
CA LEU A 17 -18.20 -10.14 -5.84
C LEU A 17 -18.23 -8.72 -5.25
N VAL A 18 -19.41 -8.32 -4.77
CA VAL A 18 -19.57 -7.21 -3.86
C VAL A 18 -18.93 -7.69 -2.57
N CYS A 19 -17.73 -7.21 -2.26
CA CYS A 19 -17.25 -7.29 -0.89
C CYS A 19 -18.21 -6.46 -0.04
N ASP A 20 -19.25 -7.09 0.51
CA ASP A 20 -20.29 -6.46 1.35
C ASP A 20 -19.74 -5.88 2.67
N PHE A 21 -18.45 -6.10 2.96
CA PHE A 21 -17.78 -5.55 4.12
C PHE A 21 -16.78 -4.47 3.72
N PRO A 22 -16.83 -3.29 4.37
CA PRO A 22 -15.79 -2.28 4.18
C PRO A 22 -14.44 -2.89 4.55
N ILE A 23 -13.47 -2.75 3.64
CA ILE A 23 -12.10 -3.24 3.84
C ILE A 23 -11.59 -2.72 5.18
N ARG A 24 -11.20 -3.64 6.06
CA ARG A 24 -10.61 -3.27 7.35
C ARG A 24 -9.28 -2.57 7.07
N GLN A 25 -9.10 -1.40 7.65
CA GLN A 25 -7.89 -0.60 7.47
C GLN A 25 -7.32 -0.16 8.82
N LEU A 26 -6.00 -0.23 8.94
CA LEU A 26 -5.24 0.31 10.06
C LEU A 26 -4.26 1.37 9.57
N HIS A 27 -4.09 2.45 10.32
CA HIS A 27 -3.04 3.42 10.06
C HIS A 27 -1.80 3.11 10.90
N CYS A 28 -0.66 2.94 10.23
CA CYS A 28 0.58 2.57 10.91
C CYS A 28 1.81 3.27 10.32
N ARG A 29 2.88 3.34 11.10
CA ARG A 29 4.21 3.75 10.65
C ARG A 29 5.11 2.53 10.70
N LEU A 30 5.93 2.36 9.66
CA LEU A 30 6.91 1.28 9.60
C LEU A 30 8.30 1.84 9.89
N ARG A 31 9.11 1.04 10.58
CA ARG A 31 10.55 1.25 10.78
C ARG A 31 11.25 -0.07 10.50
N ASP A 32 12.44 0.00 9.93
CA ASP A 32 13.26 -1.19 9.80
C ASP A 32 13.99 -1.54 11.11
N GLU A 33 14.70 -2.66 11.10
CA GLU A 33 15.45 -3.15 12.27
C GLU A 33 16.50 -2.15 12.78
N GLN A 34 17.00 -1.28 11.89
CA GLN A 34 17.96 -0.22 12.21
C GLN A 34 17.30 1.06 12.72
N GLN A 35 15.99 1.04 13.00
CA GLN A 35 15.19 2.20 13.43
C GLN A 35 15.11 3.32 12.38
N LYS A 36 15.33 3.03 11.09
CA LYS A 36 15.13 4.03 10.03
C LYS A 36 13.64 4.18 9.75
N CYS A 37 13.23 5.41 9.52
CA CYS A 37 11.87 5.78 9.15
C CYS A 37 11.76 5.85 7.62
N LEU A 38 10.57 5.55 7.10
CA LEU A 38 10.27 5.72 5.67
C LEU A 38 9.72 7.12 5.39
N VAL A 39 10.29 7.80 4.40
CA VAL A 39 9.83 9.09 3.89
C VAL A 39 9.56 9.00 2.39
N LEU A 40 8.67 9.84 1.89
CA LEU A 40 8.44 10.00 0.45
C LEU A 40 9.41 11.06 -0.08
N SER A 41 10.44 10.65 -0.83
CA SER A 41 11.46 11.57 -1.34
C SER A 41 11.05 12.22 -2.66
N ASP A 42 10.36 11.44 -3.49
CA ASP A 42 9.88 11.81 -4.82
C ASP A 42 8.43 11.32 -4.94
N PRO A 43 7.63 11.78 -5.92
CA PRO A 43 6.20 11.48 -5.98
C PRO A 43 5.84 9.98 -5.91
N HIS A 44 6.76 9.10 -6.30
CA HIS A 44 6.58 7.65 -6.34
C HIS A 44 7.76 6.87 -5.72
N GLU A 45 8.60 7.50 -4.90
CA GLU A 45 9.80 6.86 -4.32
C GLU A 45 9.85 7.01 -2.79
N LEU A 46 10.01 5.89 -2.09
CA LEU A 46 10.23 5.85 -0.65
C LEU A 46 11.72 5.66 -0.32
N LYS A 47 12.22 6.43 0.65
CA LYS A 47 13.58 6.29 1.20
C LYS A 47 13.53 5.98 2.69
N ALA A 48 14.49 5.16 3.14
CA ALA A 48 14.67 4.83 4.56
C ALA A 48 15.84 5.66 5.15
N LEU A 49 15.57 6.44 6.19
CA LEU A 49 16.58 7.25 6.88
C LEU A 49 16.27 7.47 8.35
N HIS A 50 17.31 7.76 9.15
CA HIS A 50 17.14 8.13 10.55
C HIS A 50 16.57 9.54 10.66
N LEU A 51 15.38 9.66 11.26
CA LEU A 51 14.72 10.94 11.52
C LEU A 51 14.83 11.29 13.00
N ASN A 52 15.16 12.54 13.29
CA ASN A 52 15.25 13.09 14.65
C ASN A 52 14.48 14.39 14.77
N GLY A 53 13.99 14.69 15.98
CA GLY A 53 13.31 15.95 16.30
C GLY A 53 12.10 16.22 15.41
N GLU A 54 11.97 17.45 14.91
CA GLU A 54 10.85 17.88 14.07
C GLU A 54 10.76 17.11 12.74
N ASN A 55 11.87 16.57 12.24
CA ASN A 55 11.89 15.82 10.99
C ASN A 55 11.08 14.51 11.07
N ILE A 56 10.75 14.01 12.27
CA ILE A 56 9.92 12.81 12.43
C ILE A 56 8.53 12.94 11.81
N ASN A 57 8.03 14.17 11.65
CA ASN A 57 6.74 14.44 11.03
C ASN A 57 6.73 14.16 9.51
N GLN A 58 7.91 14.03 8.89
CA GLN A 58 8.06 13.65 7.49
C GLN A 58 7.86 12.14 7.27
N GLN A 59 7.80 11.34 8.33
CA GLN A 59 7.59 9.90 8.24
C GLN A 59 6.21 9.59 7.62
N VAL A 60 6.23 8.73 6.60
CA VAL A 60 5.01 8.25 5.94
C VAL A 60 4.14 7.48 6.92
N VAL A 61 2.85 7.80 6.91
CA VAL A 61 1.81 7.00 7.55
C VAL A 61 1.18 6.13 6.48
N PHE A 62 1.24 4.82 6.66
CA PHE A 62 0.59 3.86 5.78
C PHE A 62 -0.87 3.67 6.15
N SER A 63 -1.68 3.43 5.14
CA SER A 63 -3.01 2.81 5.23
C SER A 63 -2.82 1.33 4.90
N MET A 64 -2.76 0.49 5.92
CA MET A 64 -2.67 -0.96 5.80
C MET A 64 -4.07 -1.55 5.70
N SER A 65 -4.41 -2.09 4.54
CA SER A 65 -5.71 -2.69 4.25
C SER A 65 -5.61 -4.21 4.27
N PHE A 66 -6.48 -4.88 5.01
CA PHE A 66 -6.56 -6.34 5.05
C PHE A 66 -7.35 -6.83 3.83
N VAL A 67 -6.69 -7.56 2.92
CA VAL A 67 -7.28 -8.00 1.64
C VAL A 67 -7.52 -9.50 1.63
N HIS A 68 -8.29 -9.99 0.67
CA HIS A 68 -8.44 -11.43 0.46
C HIS A 68 -7.18 -12.02 -0.18
N GLY A 69 -6.82 -13.23 0.22
CA GLY A 69 -5.65 -13.96 -0.28
C GLY A 69 -5.40 -15.21 0.55
N ASP A 70 -4.40 -16.00 0.17
CA ASP A 70 -4.04 -17.21 0.92
C ASP A 70 -3.54 -16.85 2.32
N THR A 71 -4.38 -17.13 3.32
CA THR A 71 -4.07 -16.90 4.73
C THR A 71 -3.57 -18.20 5.34
N SER A 72 -2.33 -18.21 5.81
CA SER A 72 -1.83 -19.23 6.74
C SER A 72 -1.77 -18.65 8.14
N SER A 73 -1.63 -19.49 9.17
CA SER A 73 -1.64 -19.06 10.58
C SER A 73 -0.67 -17.91 10.89
N ASN A 74 0.40 -17.77 10.10
CA ASN A 74 1.48 -16.81 10.33
C ASN A 74 1.60 -15.76 9.21
N LYS A 75 0.69 -15.73 8.23
CA LYS A 75 0.75 -14.79 7.10
C LYS A 75 -0.62 -14.20 6.83
N ILE A 76 -0.68 -12.87 6.87
CA ILE A 76 -1.89 -12.11 6.60
C ILE A 76 -1.64 -11.26 5.35
N PRO A 77 -2.45 -11.44 4.27
CA PRO A 77 -2.33 -10.62 3.08
C PRO A 77 -2.81 -9.19 3.35
N VAL A 78 -1.98 -8.21 2.98
CA VAL A 78 -2.26 -6.79 3.16
C VAL A 78 -1.87 -5.99 1.92
N ALA A 79 -2.63 -4.93 1.65
CA ALA A 79 -2.23 -3.87 0.73
C ALA A 79 -1.71 -2.67 1.54
N LEU A 80 -0.62 -2.04 1.07
CA LEU A 80 -0.02 -0.88 1.70
C LEU A 80 -0.20 0.35 0.83
N GLY A 81 -1.09 1.25 1.25
CA GLY A 81 -1.28 2.57 0.68
C GLY A 81 -0.66 3.68 1.54
N LEU A 82 -0.50 4.89 0.99
CA LEU A 82 -0.07 6.06 1.74
C LEU A 82 -1.29 6.85 2.23
N LYS A 83 -1.36 7.16 3.53
CA LYS A 83 -2.50 7.90 4.11
C LYS A 83 -2.66 9.27 3.45
N GLY A 84 -3.89 9.58 3.02
CA GLY A 84 -4.24 10.86 2.39
C GLY A 84 -3.73 11.01 0.96
N LYS A 85 -3.25 9.93 0.35
CA LYS A 85 -2.80 9.88 -1.05
C LYS A 85 -3.40 8.66 -1.74
N ASN A 86 -3.74 8.80 -3.02
CA ASN A 86 -4.11 7.65 -3.85
C ASN A 86 -2.84 6.99 -4.41
N LEU A 87 -1.98 6.48 -3.52
CA LEU A 87 -0.71 5.84 -3.87
C LEU A 87 -0.58 4.52 -3.10
N TYR A 88 -0.24 3.46 -3.81
CA TYR A 88 -0.09 2.10 -3.29
C TYR A 88 1.26 1.51 -3.68
N LEU A 89 1.84 0.72 -2.78
CA LEU A 89 2.98 -0.12 -3.12
C LEU A 89 2.50 -1.26 -4.01
N SER A 90 3.18 -1.47 -5.12
CA SER A 90 2.92 -2.56 -6.06
C SER A 90 4.23 -3.22 -6.48
N CYS A 91 4.15 -4.49 -6.84
CA CYS A 91 5.25 -5.24 -7.42
C CYS A 91 4.92 -5.49 -8.89
N VAL A 92 5.78 -5.04 -9.80
CA VAL A 92 5.65 -5.25 -11.24
C VAL A 92 6.97 -5.82 -11.78
N MET A 93 6.90 -6.62 -12.85
CA MET A 93 8.12 -7.03 -13.55
C MET A 93 8.72 -5.80 -14.22
N LYS A 94 10.02 -5.60 -14.02
CA LYS A 94 10.79 -4.53 -14.64
C LYS A 94 12.03 -5.16 -15.28
N ASP A 95 12.28 -4.79 -16.54
CA ASP A 95 13.46 -5.15 -17.33
C ASP A 95 13.61 -6.61 -17.81
N GLY A 96 12.64 -7.50 -17.56
CA GLY A 96 12.52 -8.81 -18.22
C GLY A 96 13.47 -9.89 -17.70
#